data_AF-A0A7X7HU95-F1
#
_entry.id   AF-A0A7X7HU95-F1
#
_cell.length_a   1.000
_cell.length_b   1.000
_cell.length_c   1.000
_cell.angle_alpha   90.00
_cell.angle_beta   90.00
_cell.angle_gamma   90.00
#
_symmetry.space_group_name_H-M   'P 1'
#
loop_
_entity.id
_entity.type
_entity.pdbx_description
1 polymer ?
#
loop_
_entity_poly.entity_id
_entity_poly.type
_entity_poly.pdbx_seq_one_letter_code
_entity_poly.pdbx_strand_id
1 'polypeptide(L)'
;MLREDPPRSDQVSGPMLEQIGARPIPEFDGVHDVWPRGERLRAVRSAAAEYKKRFVQQGQVRAVRSVDVAGAPYPVKYAFDNAVSVPSLPLVTMINRMVVVQYDDWNGRPRTLVFEPTVPAGSAKAPFYANLERLVDAVPGGRLASKAILKYFNEPGEALAKVGLRPEDVDFLTFDHLHVQDPRMILGSSEVIAGEPTPRTALFGDAQLLVHRRELATMEDLHPMLWAWYVEDGLDGVHRDRFAV
;
A
#
# COMPACT_ATOMS: atom_id res chain seq x y z
N MET A 1 -37.87 -0.73 -2.18
CA MET A 1 -37.27 -0.22 -0.94
C MET A 1 -35.94 0.40 -1.34
N LEU A 2 -35.93 1.71 -1.56
CA LEU A 2 -34.72 2.45 -1.93
C LEU A 2 -33.79 2.38 -0.72
N ARG A 3 -32.61 1.77 -0.90
CA ARG A 3 -31.55 1.86 0.10
C ARG A 3 -31.18 3.34 0.18
N GLU A 4 -31.29 3.92 1.37
CA GLU A 4 -30.76 5.26 1.61
C GLU A 4 -29.27 5.24 1.22
N ASP A 5 -28.87 6.22 0.41
CA ASP A 5 -27.46 6.40 0.10
C ASP A 5 -26.70 6.61 1.41
N PRO A 6 -25.59 5.91 1.64
CA PRO A 6 -24.79 6.15 2.83
C PRO A 6 -24.39 7.62 2.89
N PRO A 7 -24.27 8.21 4.11
CA PRO A 7 -23.90 9.61 4.25
C PRO A 7 -22.62 9.91 3.47
N ARG A 8 -22.61 11.04 2.76
CA ARG A 8 -21.43 11.51 2.00
C ARG A 8 -20.21 11.52 2.93
N SER A 9 -19.08 11.04 2.43
CA SER A 9 -17.79 10.90 3.15
C SER A 9 -17.36 12.15 3.92
N ASP A 10 -17.83 13.31 3.47
CA ASP A 10 -17.33 14.61 3.86
C ASP A 10 -17.83 15.02 5.26
N GLN A 11 -18.91 14.39 5.77
CA GLN A 11 -19.49 14.74 7.07
C GLN A 11 -18.93 13.95 8.26
N VAL A 12 -18.26 12.82 8.02
CA VAL A 12 -17.71 11.94 9.08
C VAL A 12 -16.19 12.10 9.24
N SER A 13 -15.50 12.65 8.23
CA SER A 13 -14.04 12.63 8.17
C SER A 13 -13.36 13.75 8.97
N GLY A 14 -14.02 14.88 9.22
CA GLY A 14 -13.42 16.06 9.86
C GLY A 14 -12.81 15.77 11.25
N PRO A 15 -13.59 15.22 12.21
CA PRO A 15 -13.09 14.91 13.56
C PRO A 15 -11.96 13.87 13.55
N MET A 16 -11.98 12.93 12.60
CA MET A 16 -10.98 11.87 12.49
C MET A 16 -9.66 12.39 11.89
N LEU A 17 -9.74 13.22 10.84
CA LEU A 17 -8.55 13.85 10.24
C LEU A 17 -7.80 14.69 11.27
N GLU A 18 -8.51 15.47 12.09
CA GLU A 18 -7.88 16.27 13.14
C GLU A 18 -7.19 15.39 14.20
N GLN A 19 -7.78 14.25 14.58
CA GLN A 19 -7.17 13.32 15.54
C GLN A 19 -5.84 12.74 15.06
N ILE A 20 -5.73 12.43 13.76
CA ILE A 20 -4.50 11.92 13.15
C ILE A 20 -3.55 13.04 12.68
N GLY A 21 -3.89 14.31 12.91
CA GLY A 21 -3.08 15.45 12.49
C GLY A 21 -3.05 15.67 10.97
N ALA A 22 -4.08 15.24 10.26
CA ALA A 22 -4.28 15.44 8.83
C ALA A 22 -5.20 16.63 8.53
N ARG A 23 -5.18 17.11 7.28
CA ARG A 23 -6.08 18.15 6.77
C ARG A 23 -6.64 17.76 5.41
N PRO A 24 -7.86 18.18 5.07
CA PRO A 24 -8.43 17.92 3.76
C PRO A 24 -7.67 18.67 2.65
N ILE A 25 -7.89 18.22 1.42
CA ILE A 25 -7.44 18.88 0.20
C ILE A 25 -8.67 19.42 -0.56
N PRO A 26 -9.24 20.55 -0.11
CA PRO A 26 -10.54 21.03 -0.60
C PRO A 26 -10.55 21.39 -2.09
N GLU A 27 -9.38 21.60 -2.71
CA GLU A 27 -9.29 21.84 -4.15
C GLU A 27 -9.85 20.67 -4.99
N PHE A 28 -9.90 19.46 -4.43
CA PHE A 28 -10.48 18.29 -5.09
C PHE A 28 -11.95 18.02 -4.72
N ASP A 29 -12.57 18.83 -3.86
CA ASP A 29 -13.96 18.62 -3.47
C ASP A 29 -14.88 18.68 -4.70
N GLY A 30 -15.74 17.66 -4.86
CA GLY A 30 -16.69 17.56 -5.97
C GLY A 30 -16.09 17.27 -7.35
N VAL A 31 -14.77 17.17 -7.52
CA VAL A 31 -14.18 16.91 -8.86
C VAL A 31 -14.65 15.59 -9.45
N HIS A 32 -14.95 14.59 -8.62
CA HIS A 32 -15.45 13.29 -9.04
C HIS A 32 -16.92 13.30 -9.48
N ASP A 33 -17.69 14.32 -9.08
CA ASP A 33 -19.08 14.51 -9.49
C ASP A 33 -19.21 15.12 -10.89
N VAL A 34 -18.11 15.71 -11.40
CA VAL A 34 -18.07 16.31 -12.74
C VAL A 34 -18.31 15.26 -13.82
N TRP A 35 -19.17 15.62 -14.78
CA TRP A 35 -19.54 14.84 -15.96
C TRP A 35 -19.73 15.76 -17.16
N PRO A 36 -19.32 15.38 -18.40
CA PRO A 36 -18.79 14.09 -18.84
C PRO A 36 -17.34 13.79 -18.39
N ARG A 37 -16.89 12.53 -18.56
CA ARG A 37 -15.53 12.09 -18.12
C ARG A 37 -14.39 12.97 -18.64
N GLY A 38 -14.54 13.55 -19.82
CA GLY A 38 -13.55 14.50 -20.37
C GLY A 38 -13.46 15.81 -19.57
N GLU A 39 -14.58 16.31 -19.05
CA GLU A 39 -14.61 17.48 -18.16
C GLU A 39 -14.05 17.14 -16.78
N ARG A 40 -14.34 15.95 -16.27
CA ARG A 40 -13.74 15.46 -15.02
C ARG A 40 -12.22 15.49 -15.06
N LEU A 41 -11.62 15.01 -16.15
CA LEU A 41 -10.17 15.06 -16.33
C LEU A 41 -9.64 16.50 -16.28
N ARG A 42 -10.34 17.46 -16.90
CA ARG A 42 -9.96 18.88 -16.84
C ARG A 42 -10.09 19.42 -15.42
N ALA A 43 -11.18 19.12 -14.72
CA ALA A 43 -11.41 19.54 -13.34
C ALA A 43 -10.31 19.02 -12.39
N VAL A 44 -9.97 17.73 -12.47
CA VAL A 44 -8.88 17.13 -11.68
C VAL A 44 -7.53 17.83 -11.95
N ARG A 45 -7.22 18.12 -13.22
CA ARG A 45 -5.96 18.81 -13.58
C ARG A 45 -5.93 20.25 -13.06
N SER A 46 -7.04 20.97 -13.14
CA SER A 46 -7.17 22.31 -12.57
C SER A 46 -7.05 22.31 -11.04
N ALA A 47 -7.75 21.40 -10.37
CA ALA A 47 -7.65 21.19 -8.92
C ALA A 47 -6.21 20.91 -8.48
N ALA A 48 -5.50 20.03 -9.18
CA ALA A 48 -4.10 19.74 -8.90
C ALA A 48 -3.18 20.96 -9.08
N ALA A 49 -3.44 21.79 -10.09
CA ALA A 49 -2.68 23.03 -10.31
C ALA A 49 -2.91 24.06 -9.20
N GLU A 50 -4.14 24.20 -8.71
CA GLU A 50 -4.47 25.06 -7.57
C GLU A 50 -3.88 24.52 -6.27
N TYR A 51 -4.07 23.22 -5.99
CA TYR A 51 -3.51 22.57 -4.81
C TYR A 51 -2.00 22.73 -4.75
N LYS A 52 -1.28 22.59 -5.87
CA LYS A 52 0.17 22.77 -5.93
C LYS A 52 0.59 24.13 -5.38
N LYS A 53 -0.15 25.22 -5.63
CA LYS A 53 0.19 26.57 -5.13
C LYS A 53 0.18 26.60 -3.60
N ARG A 54 -0.82 25.96 -2.98
CA ARG A 54 -0.92 25.84 -1.53
C ARG A 54 0.13 24.86 -0.97
N PHE A 55 0.24 23.67 -1.56
CA PHE A 55 1.13 22.60 -1.10
C PHE A 55 2.58 23.02 -0.96
N VAL A 56 3.13 23.75 -1.94
CA VAL A 56 4.55 24.17 -1.89
C VAL A 56 4.84 25.21 -0.81
N GLN A 57 3.81 25.83 -0.21
CA GLN A 57 3.93 26.80 0.88
C GLN A 57 3.80 26.15 2.27
N GLN A 58 3.46 24.86 2.34
CA GLN A 58 3.08 24.16 3.57
C GLN A 58 4.25 23.51 4.34
N GLY A 59 5.48 23.85 3.98
CA GLY A 59 6.69 23.36 4.64
C GLY A 59 7.27 22.09 4.00
N GLN A 60 8.27 21.52 4.66
CA GLN A 60 8.97 20.31 4.23
C GLN A 60 8.97 19.30 5.37
N VAL A 61 8.95 18.02 5.01
CA VAL A 61 9.16 16.93 5.97
C VAL A 61 10.58 17.03 6.57
N ARG A 62 10.75 16.50 7.78
CA ARG A 62 12.03 16.55 8.51
C ARG A 62 13.09 15.64 7.88
N ALA A 63 12.70 14.44 7.50
CA ALA A 63 13.58 13.46 6.88
C ALA A 63 12.82 12.46 6.03
N VAL A 64 13.48 11.93 5.00
CA VAL A 64 13.00 10.81 4.18
C VAL A 64 14.17 9.87 3.92
N ARG A 65 13.95 8.56 4.10
CA ARG A 65 14.92 7.54 3.75
C ARG A 65 14.23 6.32 3.14
N SER A 66 14.73 5.86 2.00
CA SER A 66 14.30 4.61 1.38
C SER A 66 15.28 3.48 1.67
N VAL A 67 14.76 2.26 1.87
CA VAL A 67 15.54 1.03 2.05
C VAL A 67 14.95 -0.06 1.15
N ASP A 68 15.80 -0.73 0.36
CA ASP A 68 15.37 -1.85 -0.49
C ASP A 68 14.88 -3.03 0.36
N VAL A 69 13.73 -3.62 0.04
CA VAL A 69 13.13 -4.74 0.77
C VAL A 69 13.30 -6.03 -0.01
N ALA A 70 12.80 -6.07 -1.24
CA ALA A 70 12.85 -7.26 -2.09
C ALA A 70 12.96 -6.88 -3.57
N GLY A 71 13.76 -7.64 -4.30
CA GLY A 71 13.80 -7.69 -5.76
C GLY A 71 13.00 -8.89 -6.23
N ALA A 72 11.93 -8.67 -6.98
CA ALA A 72 11.08 -9.73 -7.52
C ALA A 72 11.11 -9.74 -9.06
N PRO A 73 11.04 -10.92 -9.69
CA PRO A 73 10.85 -11.01 -11.12
C PRO A 73 9.45 -10.49 -11.50
N TYR A 74 9.38 -9.71 -12.56
CA TYR A 74 8.11 -9.20 -13.08
C TYR A 74 8.06 -9.35 -14.61
N PRO A 75 6.94 -9.83 -15.19
CA PRO A 75 6.83 -10.02 -16.63
C PRO A 75 7.01 -8.70 -17.40
N VAL A 76 7.89 -8.69 -18.41
CA VAL A 76 8.13 -7.51 -19.27
C VAL A 76 6.84 -7.02 -19.94
N LYS A 77 6.00 -7.97 -20.37
CA LYS A 77 4.69 -7.68 -20.97
C LYS A 77 3.81 -6.82 -20.06
N TYR A 78 3.85 -7.07 -18.75
CA TYR A 78 3.07 -6.28 -17.77
C TYR A 78 3.81 -5.00 -17.38
N ALA A 79 5.14 -5.05 -17.23
CA ALA A 79 5.96 -3.89 -16.87
C ALA A 79 5.79 -2.70 -17.83
N PHE A 80 5.57 -3.00 -19.11
CA PHE A 80 5.49 -2.02 -20.18
C PHE A 80 4.13 -2.02 -20.89
N ASP A 81 3.09 -2.57 -20.29
CA ASP A 81 1.73 -2.64 -20.88
C ASP A 81 1.74 -3.06 -22.37
N ASN A 82 2.38 -4.19 -22.66
CA ASN A 82 2.50 -4.75 -24.02
C ASN A 82 3.27 -3.89 -25.04
N ALA A 83 3.90 -2.78 -24.65
CA ALA A 83 4.59 -1.90 -25.58
C ALA A 83 5.87 -2.51 -26.18
N VAL A 84 6.46 -3.53 -25.54
CA VAL A 84 7.66 -4.21 -26.02
C VAL A 84 7.27 -5.25 -27.08
N SER A 85 7.55 -4.93 -28.36
CA SER A 85 7.20 -5.77 -29.52
C SER A 85 8.38 -6.55 -30.12
N VAL A 86 9.61 -6.30 -29.65
CA VAL A 86 10.83 -6.97 -30.10
C VAL A 86 11.20 -8.14 -29.16
N PRO A 87 11.97 -9.13 -29.60
CA PRO A 87 12.48 -10.17 -28.71
C PRO A 87 13.22 -9.55 -27.50
N SER A 88 12.75 -9.86 -26.30
CA SER A 88 13.32 -9.37 -25.03
C SER A 88 13.47 -10.52 -24.05
N LEU A 89 14.18 -10.26 -22.95
CA LEU A 89 14.06 -11.13 -21.78
C LEU A 89 12.59 -11.15 -21.32
N PRO A 90 12.08 -12.28 -20.82
CA PRO A 90 10.68 -12.40 -20.41
C PRO A 90 10.40 -11.71 -19.07
N LEU A 91 11.45 -11.41 -18.30
CA LEU A 91 11.36 -10.84 -16.95
C LEU A 91 12.26 -9.61 -16.83
N VAL A 92 11.80 -8.65 -16.02
CA VAL A 92 12.61 -7.58 -15.41
C VAL A 92 12.63 -7.75 -13.90
N THR A 93 13.62 -7.17 -13.23
CA THR A 93 13.64 -7.09 -11.77
C THR A 93 12.93 -5.83 -11.32
N MET A 94 11.89 -5.96 -10.49
CA MET A 94 11.30 -4.84 -9.75
C MET A 94 11.82 -4.86 -8.31
N ILE A 95 12.29 -3.71 -7.82
CA ILE A 95 12.78 -3.57 -6.44
C ILE A 95 11.72 -2.81 -5.64
N ASN A 96 11.10 -3.51 -4.69
CA ASN A 96 10.19 -2.94 -3.71
C ASN A 96 11.04 -2.27 -2.62
N ARG A 97 10.65 -1.05 -2.24
CA ARG A 97 11.36 -0.25 -1.24
C ARG A 97 10.40 0.20 -0.15
N MET A 98 10.85 0.09 1.08
CA MET A 98 10.19 0.74 2.21
C MET A 98 10.73 2.17 2.33
N VAL A 99 9.85 3.14 2.56
CA VAL A 99 10.24 4.54 2.78
C VAL A 99 9.83 4.98 4.18
N VAL A 100 10.77 5.53 4.93
CA VAL A 100 10.53 6.10 6.26
C VAL A 100 10.51 7.62 6.12
N VAL A 101 9.45 8.25 6.61
CA VAL A 101 9.22 9.70 6.56
C VAL A 101 9.01 10.21 7.97
N GLN A 102 9.81 11.19 8.38
CA GLN A 102 9.60 11.93 9.62
C GLN A 102 9.12 13.34 9.32
N TYR A 103 8.07 13.79 10.01
CA TYR A 103 7.43 15.08 9.76
C TYR A 103 6.76 15.61 11.03
N ASP A 104 6.36 16.88 11.02
CA ASP A 104 5.41 17.40 12.02
C ASP A 104 4.02 17.37 11.39
N ASP A 105 3.06 16.79 12.10
CA ASP A 105 1.66 16.81 11.68
C ASP A 105 1.04 18.21 11.82
N TRP A 106 -0.20 18.36 11.36
CA TRP A 106 -0.89 19.66 11.39
C TRP A 106 -1.27 20.15 12.80
N ASN A 107 -1.06 19.32 13.81
CA ASN A 107 -1.21 19.64 15.23
C ASN A 107 0.15 19.95 15.89
N GLY A 108 1.24 19.97 15.11
CA GLY A 108 2.59 20.24 15.60
C GLY A 108 3.23 19.06 16.31
N ARG A 109 2.71 17.83 16.15
CA ARG A 109 3.29 16.63 16.75
C ARG A 109 4.28 15.97 15.79
N PRO A 110 5.49 15.62 16.24
CA PRO A 110 6.41 14.80 15.45
C PRO A 110 5.78 13.44 15.16
N ARG A 111 5.90 12.98 13.91
CA ARG A 111 5.40 11.70 13.43
C ARG A 111 6.45 10.95 12.64
N THR A 112 6.39 9.62 12.70
CA THR A 112 7.07 8.71 11.79
C THR A 112 6.03 7.91 11.00
N LEU A 113 6.10 8.02 9.66
CA LEU A 113 5.33 7.21 8.72
C LEU A 113 6.27 6.19 8.05
N VAL A 114 5.83 4.94 7.97
CA VAL A 114 6.45 3.90 7.15
C VAL A 114 5.56 3.59 5.96
N PHE A 115 6.07 3.86 4.76
CA PHE A 115 5.43 3.64 3.48
C PHE A 115 5.97 2.34 2.86
N GLU A 116 5.08 1.49 2.36
CA GLU A 116 5.40 0.19 1.74
C GLU A 116 6.21 -0.78 2.63
N PRO A 117 5.81 -1.06 3.90
CA PRO A 117 6.44 -2.10 4.71
C PRO A 117 6.04 -3.51 4.25
N THR A 118 6.23 -3.82 2.96
CA THR A 118 5.88 -5.11 2.36
C THR A 118 6.64 -6.23 3.08
N VAL A 119 5.92 -7.23 3.60
CA VAL A 119 6.51 -8.46 4.16
C VAL A 119 6.48 -9.53 3.07
N PRO A 120 7.63 -9.89 2.46
CA PRO A 120 7.62 -10.73 1.26
C PRO A 120 7.00 -12.12 1.46
N ALA A 121 7.13 -12.68 2.67
CA ALA A 121 6.51 -13.95 3.03
C ALA A 121 4.96 -13.89 3.00
N GLY A 122 4.37 -12.76 3.39
CA GLY A 122 2.93 -12.52 3.27
C GLY A 122 2.51 -12.32 1.83
N SER A 123 3.26 -11.52 1.07
CA SER A 123 2.95 -11.27 -0.34
C SER A 123 2.96 -12.52 -1.20
N ALA A 124 3.86 -13.47 -0.91
CA ALA A 124 3.93 -14.75 -1.60
C ALA A 124 2.64 -15.59 -1.49
N LYS A 125 1.71 -15.25 -0.57
CA LYS A 125 0.41 -15.92 -0.44
C LYS A 125 -0.62 -15.44 -1.45
N ALA A 126 -0.40 -14.29 -2.11
CA ALA A 126 -1.31 -13.81 -3.13
C ALA A 126 -1.28 -14.74 -4.37
N PRO A 127 -2.43 -15.10 -4.96
CA PRO A 127 -2.48 -16.05 -6.07
C PRO A 127 -1.69 -15.62 -7.32
N PHE A 128 -1.41 -14.33 -7.48
CA PHE A 128 -0.55 -13.77 -8.51
C PHE A 128 0.81 -14.46 -8.55
N TYR A 129 1.46 -14.69 -7.41
CA TYR A 129 2.79 -15.31 -7.37
C TYR A 129 2.75 -16.78 -7.78
N ALA A 130 1.73 -17.54 -7.37
CA ALA A 130 1.54 -18.91 -7.83
C ALA A 130 1.33 -18.98 -9.36
N ASN A 131 0.59 -18.03 -9.92
CA ASN A 131 0.40 -17.91 -11.37
C ASN A 131 1.71 -17.52 -12.08
N LEU A 132 2.50 -16.62 -11.50
CA LEU A 132 3.80 -16.21 -12.03
C LEU A 132 4.78 -17.39 -12.04
N GLU A 133 4.87 -18.15 -10.95
CA GLU A 133 5.70 -19.37 -10.88
C GLU A 133 5.33 -20.37 -11.97
N ARG A 134 4.03 -20.62 -12.19
CA ARG A 134 3.56 -21.51 -13.26
C ARG A 134 3.95 -21.03 -14.66
N LEU A 135 3.91 -19.71 -14.90
CA LEU A 135 4.36 -19.12 -16.18
C LEU A 135 5.87 -19.24 -16.37
N VAL A 136 6.64 -19.00 -15.32
CA VAL A 136 8.11 -19.12 -15.32
C VAL A 136 8.53 -20.58 -15.52
N ASP A 137 7.83 -21.52 -14.89
CA ASP A 137 8.08 -22.96 -14.99
C ASP A 137 7.84 -23.53 -16.40
N ALA A 138 6.93 -22.91 -17.15
CA ALA A 138 6.65 -23.29 -18.53
C ALA A 138 7.76 -22.89 -19.51
N VAL A 139 8.71 -22.03 -19.11
CA VAL A 139 9.82 -21.57 -19.96
C VAL A 139 11.09 -22.38 -19.65
N PRO A 140 11.74 -23.00 -20.65
CA PRO A 140 13.01 -23.70 -20.44
C PRO A 140 14.06 -22.78 -19.80
N GLY A 141 14.58 -23.17 -18.62
CA GLY A 141 15.53 -22.36 -17.85
C GLY A 141 14.92 -21.23 -17.01
N GLY A 142 13.59 -21.03 -17.06
CA GLY A 142 12.88 -19.96 -16.37
C GLY A 142 13.05 -19.99 -14.85
N ARG A 143 12.99 -21.18 -14.22
CA ARG A 143 13.24 -21.34 -12.78
C ARG A 143 14.63 -20.84 -12.35
N LEU A 144 15.65 -21.12 -13.15
CA LEU A 144 17.02 -20.73 -12.84
C LEU A 144 17.20 -19.21 -12.96
N ALA A 145 16.61 -18.62 -14.01
CA ALA A 145 16.58 -17.17 -14.20
C ALA A 145 15.80 -16.45 -13.08
N SER A 146 14.64 -16.99 -12.69
CA SER A 146 13.80 -16.43 -11.62
C SER A 146 14.51 -16.46 -10.26
N LYS A 147 15.19 -17.57 -9.92
CA LYS A 147 15.98 -17.66 -8.68
C LYS A 147 17.17 -16.69 -8.66
N ALA A 148 17.76 -16.38 -9.81
CA ALA A 148 18.83 -15.39 -9.90
C ALA A 148 18.33 -13.95 -9.73
N ILE A 149 17.05 -13.70 -10.06
CA ILE A 149 16.41 -12.37 -9.98
C ILE A 149 15.79 -12.13 -8.59
N LEU A 150 15.23 -13.17 -7.96
CA LEU A 150 14.61 -13.06 -6.64
C LEU A 150 15.68 -12.78 -5.58
N LYS A 151 15.61 -11.61 -4.96
CA LYS A 151 16.55 -11.18 -3.93
C LYS A 151 15.81 -10.54 -2.77
N TYR A 152 15.88 -11.15 -1.59
CA TYR A 152 15.43 -10.52 -0.36
C TYR A 152 16.58 -9.71 0.22
N PHE A 153 16.35 -8.41 0.42
CA PHE A 153 17.35 -7.49 0.93
C PHE A 153 17.17 -7.23 2.42
N ASN A 154 15.94 -6.98 2.86
CA ASN A 154 15.57 -6.65 4.24
C ASN A 154 14.13 -7.07 4.52
N GLU A 155 13.87 -7.56 5.73
CA GLU A 155 12.53 -7.53 6.30
C GLU A 155 12.19 -6.10 6.80
N PRO A 156 10.91 -5.70 6.88
CA PRO A 156 10.56 -4.32 7.26
C PRO A 156 11.13 -3.87 8.62
N GLY A 157 11.20 -4.77 9.61
CA GLY A 157 11.85 -4.50 10.90
C GLY A 157 13.35 -4.23 10.78
N GLU A 158 14.06 -4.97 9.92
CA GLU A 158 15.49 -4.75 9.66
C GLU A 158 15.72 -3.43 8.91
N ALA A 159 14.84 -3.12 7.95
CA ALA A 159 14.88 -1.87 7.20
C ALA A 159 14.67 -0.66 8.12
N LEU A 160 13.80 -0.79 9.14
CA LEU A 160 13.57 0.24 10.15
C LEU A 160 14.78 0.41 11.07
N ALA A 161 15.36 -0.70 11.54
CA ALA A 161 16.57 -0.66 12.38
C ALA A 161 17.77 0.00 11.68
N LYS A 162 17.90 -0.18 10.35
CA LYS A 162 18.95 0.47 9.53
C LYS A 162 18.87 1.99 9.50
N VAL A 163 17.70 2.56 9.78
CA VAL A 163 17.53 4.02 9.90
C VAL A 163 17.53 4.50 11.35
N GLY A 164 17.86 3.61 12.30
CA GLY A 164 18.02 3.93 13.72
C GLY A 164 16.70 4.04 14.48
N LEU A 165 15.62 3.46 13.97
CA LEU A 165 14.29 3.48 14.58
C LEU A 165 13.86 2.09 15.03
N ARG A 166 12.93 2.06 15.97
CA ARG A 166 12.28 0.85 16.49
C ARG A 166 10.80 0.83 16.09
N PRO A 167 10.16 -0.35 16.06
CA PRO A 167 8.72 -0.48 15.79
C PRO A 167 7.83 0.52 16.51
N GLU A 168 8.07 0.74 17.80
CA GLU A 168 7.34 1.66 18.66
C GLU A 168 7.52 3.15 18.34
N ASP A 169 8.51 3.49 17.51
CA ASP A 169 8.75 4.87 17.06
C ASP A 169 7.91 5.22 15.82
N VAL A 170 7.10 4.27 15.30
CA VAL A 170 6.25 4.42 14.11
C VAL A 170 4.82 4.74 14.50
N ASP A 171 4.29 5.86 14.01
CA ASP A 171 2.90 6.27 14.25
C ASP A 171 1.96 5.69 13.19
N PHE A 172 2.40 5.72 11.93
CA PHE A 172 1.55 5.39 10.79
C PHE A 172 2.27 4.45 9.82
N LEU A 173 1.48 3.54 9.25
CA LEU A 173 1.85 2.72 8.12
C LEU A 173 1.01 3.15 6.92
N THR A 174 1.50 2.95 5.70
CA THR A 174 0.65 3.09 4.52
C THR A 174 1.21 2.31 3.34
N PHE A 175 0.34 2.01 2.40
CA PHE A 175 0.68 1.49 1.07
C PHE A 175 0.03 2.39 0.03
N ASP A 176 0.60 2.44 -1.17
CA ASP A 176 -0.06 3.10 -2.29
C ASP A 176 -1.39 2.39 -2.65
N HIS A 177 -1.40 1.06 -2.53
CA HIS A 177 -2.55 0.16 -2.62
C HIS A 177 -2.24 -1.19 -1.94
N LEU A 178 -3.25 -2.05 -1.72
CA LEU A 178 -3.11 -3.27 -0.92
C LEU A 178 -2.88 -4.53 -1.77
N HIS A 179 -2.52 -4.39 -3.05
CA HIS A 179 -2.16 -5.57 -3.86
C HIS A 179 -0.98 -6.30 -3.23
N VAL A 180 -1.14 -7.61 -3.14
CA VAL A 180 -0.22 -8.59 -2.57
C VAL A 180 0.20 -8.24 -1.13
N GLN A 181 -0.54 -7.38 -0.44
CA GLN A 181 -0.29 -7.08 0.95
C GLN A 181 -1.16 -7.95 1.84
N ASP A 182 -0.57 -8.46 2.91
CA ASP A 182 -1.26 -9.15 4.00
C ASP A 182 -1.14 -8.29 5.26
N PRO A 183 -2.16 -7.46 5.58
CA PRO A 183 -2.14 -6.58 6.75
C PRO A 183 -1.84 -7.30 8.07
N ARG A 184 -2.21 -8.57 8.21
CA ARG A 184 -1.91 -9.37 9.42
C ARG A 184 -0.41 -9.45 9.70
N MET A 185 0.43 -9.35 8.67
CA MET A 185 1.89 -9.42 8.79
C MET A 185 2.48 -8.21 9.51
N ILE A 186 1.84 -7.04 9.41
CA ILE A 186 2.36 -5.78 9.99
C ILE A 186 1.51 -5.27 11.15
N LEU A 187 0.19 -5.51 11.12
CA LEU A 187 -0.77 -5.09 12.14
C LEU A 187 -1.05 -6.19 13.19
N GLY A 188 -0.58 -7.42 12.93
CA GLY A 188 -0.90 -8.58 13.75
C GLY A 188 -2.30 -9.12 13.49
N SER A 189 -2.61 -10.25 14.12
CA SER A 189 -3.89 -10.93 14.05
C SER A 189 -4.17 -11.61 15.39
N SER A 190 -5.38 -11.43 15.94
CA SER A 190 -5.86 -12.21 17.08
C SER A 190 -6.16 -13.66 16.73
N GLU A 191 -6.41 -13.95 15.45
CA GLU A 191 -6.60 -15.28 14.91
C GLU A 191 -5.26 -15.90 14.48
N VAL A 192 -5.19 -17.24 14.51
CA VAL A 192 -4.02 -17.98 14.03
C VAL A 192 -4.02 -17.99 12.49
N ILE A 193 -2.98 -17.41 11.90
CA ILE A 193 -2.78 -17.45 10.45
C ILE A 193 -2.43 -18.88 10.04
N ALA A 194 -3.01 -19.38 8.94
CA ALA A 194 -2.77 -20.73 8.46
C ALA A 194 -1.27 -21.01 8.26
N GLY A 195 -0.75 -22.02 8.98
CA GLY A 195 0.67 -22.39 8.98
C GLY A 195 1.48 -21.81 10.14
N GLU A 196 0.89 -20.97 10.99
CA GLU A 196 1.53 -20.46 12.20
C GLU A 196 1.04 -21.20 13.46
N PRO A 197 1.88 -21.34 14.50
CA PRO A 197 1.52 -22.07 15.70
C PRO A 197 0.67 -21.26 16.68
N THR A 198 0.70 -19.93 16.58
CA THR A 198 0.04 -18.99 17.50
C THR A 198 -0.45 -17.76 16.74
N PRO A 199 -1.36 -16.95 17.32
CA PRO A 199 -1.69 -15.64 16.79
C PRO A 199 -0.45 -14.77 16.61
N ARG A 200 -0.52 -13.82 15.68
CA ARG A 200 0.60 -12.98 15.29
C ARG A 200 0.54 -11.63 15.98
N THR A 201 1.63 -11.24 16.62
CA THR A 201 1.79 -9.88 17.15
C THR A 201 2.09 -8.88 16.03
N ALA A 202 1.63 -7.64 16.18
CA ALA A 202 1.94 -6.55 15.26
C ALA A 202 3.45 -6.30 15.14
N LEU A 203 3.92 -6.09 13.91
CA LEU A 203 5.33 -5.82 13.63
C LEU A 203 5.74 -4.39 14.02
N PHE A 204 4.82 -3.43 13.89
CA PHE A 204 5.05 -2.00 14.15
C PHE A 204 4.30 -1.50 15.40
N GLY A 205 4.20 -2.34 16.43
CA GLY A 205 3.58 -1.98 17.69
C GLY A 205 2.13 -1.49 17.52
N ASP A 206 1.89 -0.24 17.92
CA ASP A 206 0.56 0.36 17.89
C ASP A 206 0.25 1.20 16.64
N ALA A 207 1.14 1.21 15.65
CA ALA A 207 0.98 2.01 14.44
C ALA A 207 -0.35 1.76 13.73
N GLN A 208 -0.96 2.83 13.21
CA GLN A 208 -2.20 2.74 12.44
C GLN A 208 -1.91 2.73 10.93
N LEU A 209 -2.60 1.87 10.19
CA LEU A 209 -2.56 1.84 8.73
C LEU A 209 -3.46 2.95 8.17
N LEU A 210 -2.83 3.97 7.58
CA LEU A 210 -3.49 4.97 6.74
C LEU A 210 -3.83 4.31 5.40
N VAL A 211 -5.11 4.17 5.10
CA VAL A 211 -5.56 3.50 3.89
C VAL A 211 -6.85 4.09 3.36
N HIS A 212 -6.98 4.11 2.03
CA HIS A 212 -8.20 4.58 1.40
C HIS A 212 -9.37 3.63 1.68
N ARG A 213 -10.53 4.15 2.09
CA ARG A 213 -11.72 3.34 2.41
C ARG A 213 -12.11 2.32 1.35
N ARG A 214 -12.05 2.73 0.08
CA ARG A 214 -12.37 1.84 -1.05
C ARG A 214 -11.36 0.70 -1.21
N GLU A 215 -10.12 0.93 -0.83
CA GLU A 215 -9.08 -0.10 -0.89
C GLU A 215 -9.30 -1.14 0.21
N LEU A 216 -9.59 -0.67 1.43
CA LEU A 216 -9.96 -1.55 2.54
C LEU A 216 -11.23 -2.36 2.22
N ALA A 217 -12.25 -1.72 1.64
CA ALA A 217 -13.49 -2.39 1.25
C ALA A 217 -13.26 -3.51 0.22
N THR A 218 -12.27 -3.37 -0.67
CA THR A 218 -11.90 -4.46 -1.60
C THR A 218 -11.39 -5.70 -0.87
N MET A 219 -10.67 -5.53 0.25
CA MET A 219 -10.21 -6.66 1.07
C MET A 219 -11.35 -7.27 1.91
N GLU A 220 -12.37 -6.49 2.25
CA GLU A 220 -13.54 -6.98 2.99
C GLU A 220 -14.46 -7.85 2.12
N ASP A 221 -14.60 -7.50 0.84
CA ASP A 221 -15.39 -8.24 -0.13
C ASP A 221 -14.69 -8.20 -1.51
N LEU A 222 -13.96 -9.28 -1.79
CA LEU A 222 -13.08 -9.35 -2.96
C LEU A 222 -13.88 -9.44 -4.26
N HIS A 223 -13.70 -8.44 -5.12
CA HIS A 223 -14.25 -8.50 -6.47
C HIS A 223 -13.61 -9.65 -7.27
N PRO A 224 -14.39 -10.46 -8.03
CA PRO A 224 -13.88 -11.60 -8.80
C PRO A 224 -12.84 -11.29 -9.88
N MET A 225 -12.61 -10.02 -10.20
CA MET A 225 -11.53 -9.60 -11.12
C MET A 225 -10.23 -9.23 -10.41
N LEU A 226 -10.27 -9.03 -9.09
CA LEU A 226 -9.14 -8.59 -8.28
C LEU A 226 -8.54 -9.72 -7.44
N TRP A 227 -9.24 -10.86 -7.28
CA TRP A 227 -8.84 -11.99 -6.43
C TRP A 227 -7.36 -12.41 -6.56
N ALA A 228 -6.80 -12.38 -7.77
CA ALA A 228 -5.43 -12.81 -7.99
C ALA A 228 -4.40 -11.92 -7.27
N TRP A 229 -4.76 -10.67 -6.99
CA TRP A 229 -3.89 -9.67 -6.42
C TRP A 229 -4.05 -9.50 -4.91
N TYR A 230 -5.03 -10.10 -4.27
CA TYR A 230 -5.24 -9.95 -2.84
C TYR A 230 -5.03 -11.27 -2.12
N VAL A 231 -4.58 -11.18 -0.87
CA VAL A 231 -4.52 -12.34 0.02
C VAL A 231 -5.92 -12.54 0.57
N GLU A 232 -6.53 -13.68 0.22
CA GLU A 232 -7.82 -14.11 0.75
C GLU A 232 -7.75 -14.16 2.28
N ASP A 233 -8.80 -13.68 2.94
CA ASP A 233 -8.90 -13.57 4.41
C ASP A 233 -7.75 -12.77 5.06
N GLY A 234 -7.10 -11.87 4.30
CA GLY A 234 -5.98 -11.03 4.75
C GLY A 234 -6.33 -10.01 5.84
N LEU A 235 -7.59 -9.94 6.27
CA LEU A 235 -8.06 -9.09 7.37
C LEU A 235 -8.52 -9.87 8.60
N ASP A 236 -8.52 -11.20 8.56
CA ASP A 236 -8.96 -12.03 9.68
C ASP A 236 -8.13 -11.73 10.93
N GLY A 237 -8.82 -11.50 12.04
CA GLY A 237 -8.21 -11.17 13.33
C GLY A 237 -7.52 -9.80 13.40
N VAL A 238 -7.53 -8.98 12.34
CA VAL A 238 -6.95 -7.62 12.38
C VAL A 238 -7.94 -6.68 13.05
N HIS A 239 -7.51 -6.03 14.14
CA HIS A 239 -8.34 -5.09 14.87
C HIS A 239 -8.63 -3.83 14.04
N ARG A 240 -9.91 -3.40 14.03
CA ARG A 240 -10.37 -2.29 13.18
C ARG A 240 -9.85 -0.92 13.58
N ASP A 241 -9.52 -0.73 14.86
CA ASP A 241 -8.89 0.49 15.38
C ASP A 241 -7.45 0.69 14.88
N ARG A 242 -6.84 -0.34 14.27
CA ARG A 242 -5.56 -0.25 13.56
C ARG A 242 -5.67 0.43 12.20
N PHE A 243 -6.86 0.72 11.69
CA PHE A 243 -7.03 1.42 10.42
C PHE A 243 -7.47 2.87 10.64
N ALA A 244 -6.78 3.79 9.96
CA ALA A 244 -7.17 5.18 9.85
C ALA A 244 -7.64 5.45 8.40
N VAL A 245 -8.97 5.54 8.22
CA VAL A 245 -9.71 5.41 6.96
C VAL A 245 -10.58 6.61 6.62
#